data_AF-A0A936FQM9-F1
#
_entry.id   AF-A0A936FQM9-F1
#
_cell.length_a   1.000
_cell.length_b   1.000
_cell.length_c   1.000
_cell.angle_alpha   90.00
_cell.angle_beta   90.00
_cell.angle_gamma   90.00
#
_symmetry.space_group_name_H-M   'P 1'
#
loop_
_entity.id
_entity.type
_entity.pdbx_description
1 polymer ?
#
loop_
_entity_poly.entity_id
_entity_poly.type
_entity_poly.pdbx_seq_one_letter_code
_entity_poly.pdbx_strand_id
1 'polypeptide(L)'
;MIKKIAILLLLIPNLTIELFCQNNYRQYHLSVIEAENQIFIEKDSIGGLKKMDSIFKEYEFVFMDDCIEAFQLALVFGREDFAMNFIKKAIENGFEINKLSLLKNTCLPCTTDEIMNSKTTIYIPFIEKHKIDLNKYADSTYNTFIDRINRDLFIKLMIRHFKEQLYKNGHSELGYTYEKQQVIYKSISNDNLHYIDSLYNINIFLGEKNLGIYSRKLAQKLKFPNDSIEGYADNYFKKLNLPKLNVPYINDKDYFLGNPITVICYHNIQSSKLLEKHWEKAISEGYMHPREFAINLGNSNNNQLFESLHLSNFDKTINNIEEVNKLRKQYLLPSIEIDREKHKFEKKYHIQLFFGLFGNSR
;
A
#
# COMPACT_ATOMS: atom_id res chain seq x y z
N MET A 1 -23.77 -19.37 -65.85
CA MET A 1 -24.35 -18.84 -64.60
C MET A 1 -24.12 -19.91 -63.53
N ILE A 2 -23.79 -19.55 -62.30
CA ILE A 2 -23.24 -20.39 -61.20
C ILE A 2 -21.71 -20.39 -61.17
N LYS A 3 -21.16 -19.47 -60.37
CA LYS A 3 -19.89 -19.58 -59.64
C LYS A 3 -19.79 -18.35 -58.75
N LYS A 4 -20.01 -18.53 -57.44
CA LYS A 4 -19.53 -17.68 -56.31
C LYS A 4 -20.33 -17.99 -55.04
N ILE A 5 -20.19 -19.21 -54.52
CA ILE A 5 -20.46 -19.52 -53.10
C ILE A 5 -19.36 -20.48 -52.67
N ALA A 6 -18.25 -19.94 -52.21
CA ALA A 6 -17.28 -20.61 -51.36
C ALA A 6 -16.23 -19.55 -50.98
N ILE A 7 -15.77 -19.59 -49.72
CA ILE A 7 -14.72 -18.76 -49.11
C ILE A 7 -15.25 -17.49 -48.42
N LEU A 8 -15.96 -17.67 -47.31
CA LEU A 8 -16.08 -16.64 -46.25
C LEU A 8 -16.14 -17.29 -44.86
N LEU A 9 -15.29 -18.30 -44.60
CA LEU A 9 -15.32 -19.07 -43.34
C LEU A 9 -13.95 -19.57 -42.86
N LEU A 10 -12.84 -18.95 -43.32
CA LEU A 10 -11.47 -19.36 -42.97
C LEU A 10 -10.56 -18.16 -42.67
N LEU A 11 -11.08 -17.16 -41.96
CA LEU A 11 -10.29 -16.07 -41.39
C LEU A 11 -10.81 -15.71 -39.98
N ILE A 12 -10.91 -16.71 -39.09
CA ILE A 12 -10.76 -16.43 -37.66
C ILE A 12 -9.29 -16.69 -37.38
N PRO A 13 -8.40 -15.68 -37.51
CA PRO A 13 -7.03 -15.85 -37.07
C PRO A 13 -7.10 -16.11 -35.57
N ASN A 14 -6.64 -17.28 -35.14
CA ASN A 14 -6.14 -17.60 -33.81
C ASN A 14 -6.47 -16.54 -32.76
N LEU A 15 -7.74 -16.47 -32.32
CA LEU A 15 -8.00 -15.95 -30.99
C LEU A 15 -7.40 -17.01 -30.08
N THR A 16 -6.11 -16.84 -29.76
CA THR A 16 -5.60 -17.27 -28.47
C THR A 16 -6.46 -16.54 -27.48
N ILE A 17 -7.54 -17.20 -27.07
CA ILE A 17 -8.13 -16.97 -25.77
C ILE A 17 -6.97 -17.30 -24.84
N GLU A 18 -6.12 -16.31 -24.58
CA GLU A 18 -5.45 -16.23 -23.32
C GLU A 18 -6.60 -16.23 -22.33
N LEU A 19 -6.94 -17.44 -21.87
CA LEU A 19 -7.61 -17.63 -20.61
C LEU A 19 -6.68 -16.90 -19.65
N PHE A 20 -6.96 -15.61 -19.45
CA PHE A 20 -6.51 -14.86 -18.31
C PHE A 20 -7.11 -15.63 -17.14
N CYS A 21 -6.39 -16.66 -16.71
CA CYS A 21 -6.57 -17.27 -15.43
C CYS A 21 -6.61 -16.07 -14.49
N GLN A 22 -7.76 -15.82 -13.86
CA GLN A 22 -7.87 -14.72 -12.92
C GLN A 22 -6.70 -14.90 -11.95
N ASN A 23 -5.76 -13.96 -11.98
CA ASN A 23 -4.61 -14.01 -11.10
C ASN A 23 -5.16 -13.93 -9.69
N ASN A 24 -5.22 -15.08 -9.02
CA ASN A 24 -5.77 -15.19 -7.69
C ASN A 24 -4.73 -14.62 -6.72
N TYR A 25 -4.93 -13.37 -6.28
CA TYR A 25 -3.98 -12.71 -5.40
C TYR A 25 -3.89 -13.36 -4.01
N ARG A 26 -4.82 -14.24 -3.64
CA ARG A 26 -4.62 -15.12 -2.49
C ARG A 26 -3.38 -16.01 -2.67
N GLN A 27 -3.21 -16.58 -3.85
CA GLN A 27 -2.05 -17.41 -4.17
C GLN A 27 -0.78 -16.56 -4.22
N TYR A 28 -0.85 -15.35 -4.78
CA TYR A 28 0.24 -14.37 -4.71
C TYR A 28 0.76 -14.19 -3.27
N HIS A 29 -0.12 -13.82 -2.33
CA HIS A 29 0.29 -13.57 -0.95
C HIS A 29 0.83 -14.83 -0.26
N LEU A 30 0.23 -16.00 -0.50
CA LEU A 30 0.76 -17.26 0.02
C LEU A 30 2.17 -17.56 -0.52
N SER A 31 2.41 -17.32 -1.80
CA SER A 31 3.72 -17.53 -2.42
C SER A 31 4.77 -16.52 -1.94
N VAL A 32 4.38 -15.26 -1.67
CA VAL A 32 5.25 -14.27 -1.03
C VAL A 32 5.64 -14.73 0.38
N ILE A 33 4.67 -15.15 1.20
CA ILE A 33 4.93 -15.68 2.56
C ILE A 33 5.86 -16.90 2.51
N GLU A 34 5.69 -17.78 1.52
CA GLU A 34 6.58 -18.92 1.35
C GLU A 34 8.00 -18.51 0.96
N ALA A 35 8.16 -17.49 0.13
CA ALA A 35 9.47 -16.92 -0.17
C ALA A 35 10.11 -16.27 1.06
N GLU A 36 9.33 -15.55 1.87
CA GLU A 36 9.79 -15.02 3.16
C GLU A 36 10.22 -16.15 4.11
N ASN A 37 9.46 -17.25 4.17
CA ASN A 37 9.83 -18.42 4.96
C ASN A 37 11.19 -19.00 4.52
N GLN A 38 11.43 -19.11 3.22
CA GLN A 38 12.72 -19.56 2.68
C GLN A 38 13.87 -18.64 3.12
N ILE A 39 13.69 -17.32 3.02
CA ILE A 39 14.71 -16.34 3.41
C ILE A 39 14.98 -16.36 4.91
N PHE A 40 13.92 -16.26 5.72
CA PHE A 40 14.04 -15.94 7.13
C PHE A 40 14.06 -17.17 8.04
N ILE A 41 13.39 -18.26 7.68
CA ILE A 41 13.32 -19.49 8.50
C ILE A 41 14.33 -20.53 7.98
N GLU A 42 14.27 -20.84 6.70
CA GLU A 42 15.15 -21.85 6.08
C GLU A 42 16.57 -21.33 5.80
N LYS A 43 16.76 -20.00 5.88
CA LYS A 43 18.02 -19.30 5.62
C LYS A 43 18.56 -19.46 4.19
N ASP A 44 17.68 -19.78 3.23
CA ASP A 44 17.98 -19.79 1.80
C ASP A 44 17.58 -18.46 1.16
N SER A 45 18.45 -17.45 1.30
CA SER A 45 18.20 -16.13 0.74
C SER A 45 18.13 -16.16 -0.79
N ILE A 46 18.92 -17.01 -1.48
CA ILE A 46 18.95 -17.05 -2.94
C ILE A 46 17.70 -17.73 -3.49
N GLY A 47 17.26 -18.84 -2.90
CA GLY A 47 16.01 -19.51 -3.24
C GLY A 47 14.81 -18.58 -3.06
N GLY A 48 14.73 -17.92 -1.90
CA GLY A 48 13.65 -16.98 -1.61
C GLY A 48 13.61 -15.77 -2.55
N LEU A 49 14.76 -15.15 -2.88
CA LEU A 49 14.81 -14.07 -3.85
C LEU A 49 14.40 -14.52 -5.26
N LYS A 50 14.85 -15.70 -5.71
CA LYS A 50 14.40 -16.28 -6.99
C LYS A 50 12.90 -16.49 -7.02
N LYS A 51 12.32 -16.95 -5.91
CA LYS A 51 10.89 -17.17 -5.77
C LYS A 51 10.12 -15.87 -5.86
N MET A 52 10.53 -14.82 -5.14
CA MET A 52 9.95 -13.47 -5.28
C MET A 52 10.00 -12.96 -6.72
N ASP A 53 11.15 -13.09 -7.40
CA ASP A 53 11.33 -12.66 -8.78
C ASP A 53 10.41 -13.42 -9.77
N SER A 54 10.19 -14.72 -9.57
CA SER A 54 9.22 -15.50 -10.36
C SER A 54 7.79 -14.99 -10.13
N ILE A 55 7.39 -14.86 -8.86
CA ILE A 55 6.04 -14.40 -8.49
C ILE A 55 5.78 -13.03 -9.12
N PHE A 56 6.70 -12.09 -9.01
CA PHE A 56 6.48 -10.73 -9.52
C PHE A 56 6.40 -10.65 -11.04
N LYS A 57 6.94 -11.63 -11.77
CA LYS A 57 6.80 -11.74 -13.24
C LYS A 57 5.47 -12.35 -13.66
N GLU A 58 4.87 -13.19 -12.83
CA GLU A 58 3.60 -13.85 -13.10
C GLU A 58 2.39 -12.92 -12.92
N TYR A 59 2.50 -11.92 -12.05
CA TYR A 59 1.40 -11.00 -11.72
C TYR A 59 1.58 -9.63 -12.39
N GLU A 60 0.51 -9.16 -13.04
CA GLU A 60 0.47 -7.85 -13.71
C GLU A 60 0.76 -6.72 -12.70
N PHE A 61 -0.03 -6.66 -11.63
CA PHE A 61 0.16 -5.77 -10.50
C PHE A 61 0.87 -6.50 -9.35
N VAL A 62 1.83 -5.82 -8.72
CA VAL A 62 2.55 -6.27 -7.53
C VAL A 62 2.58 -5.10 -6.58
N PHE A 63 2.30 -5.35 -5.30
CA PHE A 63 2.25 -4.29 -4.30
C PHE A 63 3.64 -3.66 -4.15
N MET A 64 3.69 -2.33 -4.05
CA MET A 64 4.94 -1.62 -3.85
C MET A 64 5.66 -2.10 -2.60
N ASP A 65 4.93 -2.35 -1.50
CA ASP A 65 5.51 -2.81 -0.23
C ASP A 65 6.38 -4.06 -0.44
N ASP A 66 5.83 -5.08 -1.09
CA ASP A 66 6.53 -6.33 -1.39
C ASP A 66 7.74 -6.11 -2.31
N CYS A 67 7.64 -5.19 -3.28
CA CYS A 67 8.75 -4.87 -4.17
C CYS A 67 9.91 -4.18 -3.44
N ILE A 68 9.61 -3.25 -2.55
CA ILE A 68 10.61 -2.49 -1.81
C ILE A 68 11.28 -3.38 -0.76
N GLU A 69 10.55 -4.25 -0.08
CA GLU A 69 11.15 -5.26 0.79
C GLU A 69 12.10 -6.17 0.00
N ALA A 70 11.65 -6.76 -1.11
CA ALA A 70 12.47 -7.65 -1.93
C ALA A 70 13.73 -6.94 -2.47
N PHE A 71 13.59 -5.68 -2.86
CA PHE A 71 14.71 -4.81 -3.26
C PHE A 71 15.72 -4.62 -2.11
N GLN A 72 15.26 -4.28 -0.90
CA GLN A 72 16.13 -4.12 0.27
C GLN A 72 16.88 -5.42 0.60
N LEU A 73 16.18 -6.56 0.58
CA LEU A 73 16.78 -7.87 0.83
C LEU A 73 17.85 -8.21 -0.23
N ALA A 74 17.54 -7.99 -1.51
CA ALA A 74 18.48 -8.22 -2.60
C ALA A 74 19.76 -7.40 -2.45
N LEU A 75 19.65 -6.12 -2.07
CA LEU A 75 20.81 -5.27 -1.79
C LEU A 75 21.65 -5.80 -0.62
N VAL A 76 21.01 -6.16 0.50
CA VAL A 76 21.72 -6.68 1.69
C VAL A 76 22.46 -7.99 1.37
N PHE A 77 21.90 -8.84 0.51
CA PHE A 77 22.52 -10.08 0.07
C PHE A 77 23.50 -9.92 -1.11
N GLY A 78 23.78 -8.70 -1.56
CA GLY A 78 24.72 -8.42 -2.65
C GLY A 78 24.24 -8.92 -4.03
N ARG A 79 22.92 -9.01 -4.22
CA ARG A 79 22.25 -9.50 -5.43
C ARG A 79 21.67 -8.35 -6.24
N GLU A 80 22.54 -7.56 -6.86
CA GLU A 80 22.14 -6.42 -7.69
C GLU A 80 21.23 -6.80 -8.87
N ASP A 81 21.37 -8.01 -9.40
CA ASP A 81 20.53 -8.55 -10.47
C ASP A 81 19.06 -8.62 -10.05
N PHE A 82 18.78 -9.18 -8.87
CA PHE A 82 17.44 -9.19 -8.30
C PHE A 82 16.99 -7.79 -7.87
N ALA A 83 17.87 -7.00 -7.28
CA ALA A 83 17.55 -5.63 -6.86
C ALA A 83 17.05 -4.79 -8.05
N MET A 84 17.69 -4.91 -9.21
CA MET A 84 17.26 -4.26 -10.46
C MET A 84 15.87 -4.71 -10.92
N ASN A 85 15.55 -5.99 -10.84
CA ASN A 85 14.22 -6.49 -11.22
C ASN A 85 13.14 -5.95 -10.30
N PHE A 86 13.36 -6.01 -8.97
CA PHE A 86 12.38 -5.57 -7.98
C PHE A 86 12.12 -4.06 -8.03
N ILE A 87 13.17 -3.24 -8.16
CA ILE A 87 12.97 -1.79 -8.24
C ILE A 87 12.26 -1.38 -9.54
N LYS A 88 12.52 -2.08 -10.65
CA LYS A 88 11.80 -1.86 -11.91
C LYS A 88 10.32 -2.21 -11.77
N LYS A 89 10.00 -3.33 -11.11
CA LYS A 89 8.61 -3.71 -10.83
C LYS A 89 7.92 -2.71 -9.90
N ALA A 90 8.61 -2.16 -8.91
CA ALA A 90 8.09 -1.07 -8.09
C ALA A 90 7.78 0.17 -8.96
N ILE A 91 8.70 0.57 -9.84
CA ILE A 91 8.56 1.73 -10.74
C ILE A 91 7.37 1.54 -11.70
N GLU A 92 7.18 0.34 -12.25
CA GLU A 92 6.01 -0.01 -13.06
C GLU A 92 4.69 0.21 -12.31
N ASN A 93 4.69 0.06 -10.98
CA ASN A 93 3.53 0.29 -10.12
C ASN A 93 3.51 1.69 -9.49
N GLY A 94 4.27 2.62 -10.06
CA GLY A 94 4.23 4.05 -9.71
C GLY A 94 5.25 4.46 -8.65
N PHE A 95 6.17 3.58 -8.26
CA PHE A 95 7.24 3.94 -7.34
C PHE A 95 8.14 5.04 -7.91
N GLU A 96 8.35 6.09 -7.12
CA GLU A 96 9.30 7.15 -7.47
C GLU A 96 10.61 6.97 -6.72
N ILE A 97 11.72 6.79 -7.44
CA ILE A 97 13.03 6.43 -6.87
C ILE A 97 13.51 7.41 -5.80
N ASN A 98 13.22 8.71 -5.96
CA ASN A 98 13.57 9.73 -4.97
C ASN A 98 12.89 9.52 -3.61
N LYS A 99 11.83 8.70 -3.54
CA LYS A 99 11.12 8.34 -2.30
C LYS A 99 11.89 7.37 -1.43
N LEU A 100 12.90 6.67 -1.95
CA LEU A 100 13.82 5.88 -1.11
C LEU A 100 14.43 6.73 0.01
N SER A 101 14.59 8.04 -0.20
CA SER A 101 15.09 8.99 0.79
C SER A 101 14.17 9.21 2.01
N LEU A 102 12.93 8.72 1.94
CA LEU A 102 11.95 8.70 3.03
C LEU A 102 12.03 7.41 3.87
N LEU A 103 12.75 6.38 3.40
CA LEU A 103 13.01 5.17 4.19
C LEU A 103 13.92 5.54 5.36
N LYS A 104 13.43 5.23 6.56
CA LYS A 104 14.16 5.43 7.82
C LYS A 104 14.91 4.17 8.19
N ASN A 105 15.97 4.31 8.96
CA ASN A 105 16.51 3.18 9.69
C ASN A 105 15.60 2.91 10.88
N THR A 106 15.21 1.65 11.06
CA THR A 106 14.70 1.21 12.35
C THR A 106 15.80 0.54 13.13
N CYS A 107 16.00 1.00 14.35
CA CYS A 107 16.44 0.14 15.41
C CYS A 107 15.51 0.37 16.60
N LEU A 108 14.59 -0.54 16.85
CA LEU A 108 13.90 -0.62 18.13
C LEU A 108 14.63 -1.66 18.98
N PRO A 109 15.10 -1.36 20.20
CA PRO A 109 14.80 -0.19 21.02
C PRO A 109 15.96 0.83 21.03
N CYS A 110 16.60 1.16 19.90
CA CYS A 110 17.66 2.17 19.92
C CYS A 110 17.06 3.54 20.23
N THR A 111 17.10 3.92 21.51
CA THR A 111 16.44 5.08 22.13
C THR A 111 17.11 6.43 21.85
N THR A 112 18.00 6.54 20.85
CA THR A 112 18.57 7.86 20.53
C THR A 112 17.80 8.48 19.36
N ASP A 113 17.39 9.73 19.53
CA ASP A 113 16.75 10.55 18.47
C ASP A 113 17.60 10.56 17.19
N GLU A 114 18.92 10.41 17.33
CA GLU A 114 19.87 10.31 16.23
C GLU A 114 19.64 9.06 15.35
N ILE A 115 19.30 7.91 15.95
CA ILE A 115 19.01 6.67 15.22
C ILE A 115 17.61 6.71 14.62
N MET A 116 16.62 7.24 15.33
CA MET A 116 15.25 7.43 14.82
C MET A 116 15.17 8.34 13.58
N ASN A 117 16.13 9.27 13.46
CA ASN A 117 16.24 10.19 12.34
C ASN A 117 17.25 9.74 11.27
N SER A 118 17.98 8.64 11.51
CA SER A 118 18.95 8.13 10.55
C SER A 118 18.23 7.49 9.35
N LYS A 119 18.70 7.80 8.14
CA LYS A 119 18.09 7.32 6.90
C LYS A 119 18.74 6.01 6.45
N THR A 120 17.96 5.15 5.81
CA THR A 120 18.53 3.98 5.13
C THR A 120 19.40 4.44 3.98
N THR A 121 20.63 3.94 3.91
CA THR A 121 21.63 4.33 2.90
C THR A 121 22.07 3.16 2.02
N ILE A 122 21.63 1.92 2.30
CA ILE A 122 22.06 0.72 1.56
C ILE A 122 21.77 0.80 0.05
N TYR A 123 20.77 1.60 -0.35
CA TYR A 123 20.41 1.78 -1.75
C TYR A 123 21.23 2.86 -2.46
N ILE A 124 21.93 3.75 -1.74
CA ILE A 124 22.58 4.93 -2.34
C ILE A 124 23.58 4.51 -3.44
N PRO A 125 24.53 3.58 -3.19
CA PRO A 125 25.50 3.19 -4.22
C PRO A 125 24.82 2.58 -5.45
N PHE A 126 23.79 1.77 -5.24
CA PHE A 126 23.02 1.13 -6.32
C PHE A 126 22.28 2.18 -7.16
N ILE A 127 21.60 3.14 -6.53
CA ILE A 127 20.87 4.20 -7.23
C ILE A 127 21.82 5.13 -7.98
N GLU A 128 22.97 5.48 -7.42
CA GLU A 128 23.97 6.29 -8.12
C GLU A 128 24.51 5.58 -9.36
N LYS A 129 24.86 4.30 -9.21
CA LYS A 129 25.35 3.44 -10.31
C LYS A 129 24.34 3.31 -11.45
N HIS A 130 23.06 3.19 -11.13
CA HIS A 130 21.99 2.90 -12.10
C HIS A 130 21.05 4.08 -12.41
N LYS A 131 21.40 5.29 -11.98
CA LYS A 131 20.53 6.47 -12.03
C LYS A 131 19.94 6.73 -13.43
N ILE A 132 20.79 6.68 -14.46
CA ILE A 132 20.39 6.98 -15.84
C ILE A 132 19.39 5.94 -16.33
N ASP A 133 19.69 4.66 -16.14
CA ASP A 133 18.85 3.55 -16.61
C ASP A 133 17.50 3.53 -15.89
N LEU A 134 17.50 3.72 -14.57
CA LEU A 134 16.28 3.74 -13.77
C LEU A 134 15.39 4.94 -14.10
N ASN A 135 15.96 6.14 -14.31
CA ASN A 135 15.19 7.30 -14.72
C ASN A 135 14.57 7.11 -16.11
N LYS A 136 15.36 6.62 -17.09
CA LYS A 136 14.86 6.30 -18.42
C LYS A 136 13.74 5.26 -18.36
N TYR A 137 13.89 4.24 -17.52
CA TYR A 137 12.88 3.22 -17.30
C TYR A 137 11.59 3.83 -16.74
N ALA A 138 11.71 4.61 -15.66
CA ALA A 138 10.58 5.29 -15.02
C ALA A 138 9.82 6.19 -15.99
N ASP A 139 10.51 6.97 -16.81
CA ASP A 139 9.86 7.84 -17.80
C ASP A 139 9.11 7.03 -18.87
N SER A 140 9.63 5.87 -19.25
CA SER A 140 9.01 5.00 -20.26
C SER A 140 7.78 4.23 -19.76
N THR A 141 7.69 3.94 -18.45
CA THR A 141 6.60 3.13 -17.88
C THR A 141 5.54 3.95 -17.15
N TYR A 142 5.83 5.21 -16.78
CA TYR A 142 4.92 5.98 -15.93
C TYR A 142 3.54 6.20 -16.54
N ASN A 143 3.41 6.39 -17.87
CA ASN A 143 2.10 6.56 -18.48
C ASN A 143 1.24 5.28 -18.35
N THR A 144 1.84 4.09 -18.49
CA THR A 144 1.14 2.81 -18.26
C THR A 144 0.66 2.65 -16.82
N PHE A 145 1.40 3.21 -15.84
CA PHE A 145 0.92 3.32 -14.47
C PHE A 145 -0.28 4.28 -14.37
N ILE A 146 -0.18 5.49 -14.95
CA ILE A 146 -1.25 6.48 -14.93
C ILE A 146 -2.54 5.95 -15.56
N ASP A 147 -2.46 5.19 -16.65
CA ASP A 147 -3.62 4.65 -17.37
C ASP A 147 -4.46 3.67 -16.52
N ARG A 148 -3.86 3.04 -15.51
CA ARG A 148 -4.56 2.15 -14.56
C ARG A 148 -5.27 2.91 -13.44
N ILE A 149 -4.93 4.17 -13.20
CA ILE A 149 -5.46 4.93 -12.08
C ILE A 149 -6.85 5.49 -12.40
N ASN A 150 -7.82 5.18 -11.55
CA ASN A 150 -9.13 5.81 -11.61
C ASN A 150 -9.03 7.23 -11.01
N ARG A 151 -8.74 8.19 -11.90
CA ARG A 151 -8.57 9.62 -11.58
C ARG A 151 -9.68 10.16 -10.68
N ASP A 152 -10.94 10.00 -11.10
CA ASP A 152 -12.08 10.66 -10.45
C ASP A 152 -12.32 10.06 -9.07
N LEU A 153 -12.14 8.75 -8.93
CA LEU A 153 -12.25 8.06 -7.66
C LEU A 153 -11.14 8.47 -6.70
N PHE A 154 -9.90 8.54 -7.19
CA PHE A 154 -8.76 8.99 -6.41
C PHE A 154 -8.92 10.42 -5.89
N ILE A 155 -9.29 11.37 -6.77
CA ILE A 155 -9.57 12.77 -6.36
C ILE A 155 -10.68 12.81 -5.31
N LYS A 156 -11.78 12.07 -5.53
CA LYS A 156 -12.91 12.07 -4.61
C LYS A 156 -12.55 11.52 -3.24
N LEU A 157 -11.74 10.46 -3.17
CA LEU A 157 -11.26 9.89 -1.90
C LEU A 157 -10.32 10.85 -1.17
N MET A 158 -9.38 11.50 -1.87
CA MET A 158 -8.51 12.52 -1.28
C MET A 158 -9.31 13.68 -0.67
N ILE A 159 -10.36 14.15 -1.36
CA ILE A 159 -11.26 15.21 -0.87
C ILE A 159 -12.04 14.75 0.38
N ARG A 160 -12.55 13.52 0.36
CA ARG A 160 -13.28 12.92 1.48
C ARG A 160 -12.41 12.81 2.73
N HIS A 161 -11.18 12.32 2.57
CA HIS A 161 -10.16 12.25 3.62
C HIS A 161 -9.85 13.63 4.19
N PHE A 162 -9.54 14.61 3.33
CA PHE A 162 -9.26 15.98 3.77
C PHE A 162 -10.41 16.58 4.60
N LYS A 163 -11.67 16.42 4.15
CA LYS A 163 -12.84 16.92 4.89
C LYS A 163 -12.98 16.23 6.24
N GLU A 164 -12.79 14.92 6.31
CA GLU A 164 -12.81 14.19 7.57
C GLU A 164 -11.77 14.74 8.56
N GLN A 165 -10.52 14.94 8.10
CA GLN A 165 -9.45 15.47 8.94
C GLN A 165 -9.70 16.91 9.38
N LEU A 166 -10.34 17.74 8.55
CA LEU A 166 -10.71 19.11 8.94
C LEU A 166 -11.65 19.13 10.15
N TYR A 167 -12.64 18.24 10.22
CA TYR A 167 -13.59 18.25 11.35
C TYR A 167 -13.09 17.43 12.56
N LYS A 168 -12.20 16.46 12.34
CA LYS A 168 -11.62 15.64 13.41
C LYS A 168 -10.80 16.47 14.40
N ASN A 169 -10.07 17.47 13.92
CA ASN A 169 -9.05 18.20 14.70
C ASN A 169 -9.56 19.42 15.48
N GLY A 170 -10.88 19.66 15.54
CA GLY A 170 -11.44 20.65 16.46
C GLY A 170 -11.06 22.11 16.15
N HIS A 171 -10.88 22.48 14.88
CA HIS A 171 -10.47 23.83 14.48
C HIS A 171 -11.50 24.89 14.90
N SER A 172 -11.11 25.79 15.80
CA SER A 172 -11.95 26.88 16.32
C SER A 172 -12.46 27.83 15.23
N GLU A 173 -11.71 27.96 14.14
CA GLU A 173 -11.97 28.81 12.98
C GLU A 173 -13.25 28.40 12.24
N LEU A 174 -13.72 27.17 12.45
CA LEU A 174 -14.98 26.67 11.91
C LEU A 174 -16.22 27.28 12.59
N GLY A 175 -16.05 28.04 13.69
CA GLY A 175 -17.16 28.70 14.39
C GLY A 175 -18.12 27.74 15.10
N TYR A 176 -17.68 26.50 15.34
CA TYR A 176 -18.43 25.47 16.03
C TYR A 176 -17.79 25.14 17.37
N THR A 177 -18.62 24.83 18.37
CA THR A 177 -18.12 24.20 19.61
C THR A 177 -17.49 22.85 19.29
N TYR A 178 -16.58 22.39 20.15
CA TYR A 178 -15.92 21.11 19.96
C TYR A 178 -16.93 19.95 19.83
N GLU A 179 -17.98 19.93 20.65
CA GLU A 179 -19.03 18.91 20.62
C GLU A 179 -19.75 18.88 19.27
N LYS A 180 -20.09 20.06 18.74
CA LYS A 180 -20.73 20.18 17.43
C LYS A 180 -19.79 19.70 16.32
N GLN A 181 -18.49 19.99 16.40
CA GLN A 181 -17.51 19.48 15.44
C GLN A 181 -17.40 17.95 15.51
N GLN A 182 -17.42 17.36 16.71
CA GLN A 182 -17.41 15.90 16.86
C GLN A 182 -18.65 15.23 16.25
N VAL A 183 -19.82 15.85 16.37
CA VAL A 183 -21.05 15.37 15.70
C VAL A 183 -20.90 15.43 14.16
N ILE A 184 -20.37 16.53 13.63
CA ILE A 184 -20.14 16.69 12.18
C ILE A 184 -19.09 15.69 11.70
N TYR A 185 -17.96 15.55 12.41
CA TYR A 185 -16.91 14.58 12.12
C TYR A 185 -17.46 13.15 12.04
N LYS A 186 -18.24 12.72 13.05
CA LYS A 186 -18.85 11.39 13.07
C LYS A 186 -19.78 11.17 11.86
N SER A 187 -20.56 12.18 11.49
CA SER A 187 -21.41 12.13 10.30
C SER A 187 -20.59 11.97 9.02
N ILE A 188 -19.54 12.77 8.83
CA ILE A 188 -18.64 12.69 7.67
C ILE A 188 -17.93 11.34 7.61
N SER A 189 -17.40 10.85 8.74
CA SER A 189 -16.69 9.58 8.81
C SER A 189 -17.62 8.40 8.44
N ASN A 190 -18.87 8.43 8.90
CA ASN A 190 -19.86 7.42 8.51
C ASN A 190 -20.26 7.54 7.03
N ASP A 191 -20.46 8.74 6.50
CA ASP A 191 -20.74 8.95 5.06
C ASP A 191 -19.59 8.46 4.18
N ASN A 192 -18.33 8.71 4.59
CA ASN A 192 -17.15 8.20 3.90
C ASN A 192 -17.12 6.67 3.89
N LEU A 193 -17.44 6.03 5.01
CA LEU A 193 -17.47 4.58 5.11
C LEU A 193 -18.60 3.96 4.27
N HIS A 194 -19.80 4.55 4.31
CA HIS A 194 -20.92 4.12 3.45
C HIS A 194 -20.63 4.34 1.97
N TYR A 195 -19.89 5.40 1.62
CA TYR A 195 -19.42 5.59 0.26
C TYR A 195 -18.51 4.45 -0.19
N ILE A 196 -17.53 4.04 0.63
CA ILE A 196 -16.66 2.89 0.34
C ILE A 196 -17.48 1.60 0.21
N ASP A 197 -18.38 1.31 1.15
CA ASP A 197 -19.26 0.12 1.08
C ASP A 197 -20.11 0.14 -0.20
N SER A 198 -20.64 1.29 -0.59
CA SER A 198 -21.45 1.42 -1.82
C SER A 198 -20.67 1.07 -3.08
N LEU A 199 -19.38 1.41 -3.14
CA LEU A 199 -18.50 1.04 -4.26
C LEU A 199 -18.21 -0.46 -4.26
N TYR A 200 -17.91 -1.02 -3.09
CA TYR A 200 -17.63 -2.46 -2.95
C TYR A 200 -18.85 -3.31 -3.32
N ASN A 201 -20.06 -2.88 -2.95
CA ASN A 201 -21.32 -3.55 -3.33
C ASN A 201 -21.53 -3.61 -4.86
N ILE A 202 -20.88 -2.73 -5.64
CA ILE A 202 -20.91 -2.76 -7.11
C ILE A 202 -19.58 -3.22 -7.72
N ASN A 203 -18.76 -3.94 -6.95
CA ASN A 203 -17.46 -4.50 -7.35
C ASN A 203 -16.42 -3.45 -7.79
N ILE A 204 -16.48 -2.24 -7.25
CA ILE A 204 -15.42 -1.24 -7.40
C ILE A 204 -14.58 -1.25 -6.12
N PHE A 205 -13.61 -2.17 -6.06
CA PHE A 205 -12.65 -2.22 -4.95
C PHE A 205 -11.63 -1.11 -5.05
N LEU A 206 -11.02 -0.77 -3.91
CA LEU A 206 -10.15 0.39 -3.78
C LEU A 206 -8.81 -0.03 -3.19
N GLY A 207 -7.73 0.40 -3.82
CA GLY A 207 -6.40 0.37 -3.22
C GLY A 207 -5.30 0.71 -4.23
N GLU A 208 -4.06 0.34 -3.91
CA GLU A 208 -2.89 0.75 -4.69
C GLU A 208 -3.03 0.43 -6.19
N LYS A 209 -3.60 -0.73 -6.53
CA LYS A 209 -3.79 -1.18 -7.91
C LYS A 209 -4.53 -0.20 -8.82
N ASN A 210 -5.54 0.51 -8.31
CA ASN A 210 -6.36 1.43 -9.11
C ASN A 210 -6.36 2.88 -8.61
N LEU A 211 -5.69 3.16 -7.51
CA LEU A 211 -5.55 4.51 -6.95
C LEU A 211 -4.10 4.99 -6.94
N GLY A 212 -3.16 4.06 -6.99
CA GLY A 212 -1.74 4.34 -6.83
C GLY A 212 -1.42 4.83 -5.43
N ILE A 213 -0.22 5.38 -5.29
CA ILE A 213 0.26 6.01 -4.06
C ILE A 213 0.34 7.50 -4.30
N TYR A 214 -0.18 8.29 -3.36
CA TYR A 214 -0.18 9.73 -3.52
C TYR A 214 1.24 10.27 -3.65
N SER A 215 1.44 11.07 -4.69
CA SER A 215 2.60 11.92 -4.84
C SER A 215 2.22 13.18 -5.60
N ARG A 216 3.09 14.20 -5.52
CA ARG A 216 2.88 15.42 -6.32
C ARG A 216 2.94 15.12 -7.83
N LYS A 217 3.79 14.19 -8.26
CA LYS A 217 3.89 13.76 -9.68
C LYS A 217 2.59 13.10 -10.14
N LEU A 218 2.00 12.22 -9.32
CA LEU A 218 0.72 11.59 -9.60
C LEU A 218 -0.40 12.65 -9.66
N ALA A 219 -0.48 13.54 -8.66
CA ALA A 219 -1.48 14.59 -8.61
C ALA A 219 -1.44 15.51 -9.85
N GLN A 220 -0.22 15.89 -10.30
CA GLN A 220 0.00 16.66 -11.53
C GLN A 220 -0.48 15.91 -12.78
N LYS A 221 -0.10 14.63 -12.95
CA LYS A 221 -0.53 13.84 -14.12
C LYS A 221 -2.03 13.62 -14.15
N LEU A 222 -2.64 13.42 -12.99
CA LEU A 222 -4.08 13.31 -12.83
C LEU A 222 -4.80 14.66 -12.90
N LYS A 223 -4.10 15.79 -13.11
CA LYS A 223 -4.69 17.13 -13.17
C LYS A 223 -5.59 17.38 -11.97
N PHE A 224 -5.03 17.20 -10.77
CA PHE A 224 -5.69 17.62 -9.53
C PHE A 224 -6.05 19.11 -9.61
N PRO A 225 -7.08 19.56 -8.88
CA PRO A 225 -7.28 20.99 -8.68
C PRO A 225 -6.00 21.63 -8.15
N ASN A 226 -5.43 22.58 -8.89
CA ASN A 226 -4.14 23.21 -8.57
C ASN A 226 -2.99 22.19 -8.38
N ASP A 227 -3.01 21.09 -9.15
CA ASP A 227 -1.95 20.09 -9.26
C ASP A 227 -1.54 19.39 -7.95
N SER A 228 -2.35 19.51 -6.89
CA SER A 228 -2.02 19.00 -5.54
C SER A 228 -3.23 18.95 -4.59
N ILE A 229 -3.15 18.16 -3.51
CA ILE A 229 -4.17 18.20 -2.45
C ILE A 229 -4.12 19.51 -1.66
N GLU A 230 -2.93 20.10 -1.52
CA GLU A 230 -2.71 21.39 -0.87
C GLU A 230 -3.45 22.51 -1.59
N GLY A 231 -3.36 22.53 -2.92
CA GLY A 231 -4.06 23.50 -3.74
C GLY A 231 -5.58 23.32 -3.73
N TYR A 232 -6.09 22.09 -3.56
CA TYR A 232 -7.50 21.84 -3.28
C TYR A 232 -7.91 22.39 -1.89
N ALA A 233 -7.12 22.10 -0.86
CA ALA A 233 -7.38 22.54 0.51
C ALA A 233 -7.48 24.08 0.59
N ASP A 234 -6.53 24.78 -0.03
CA ASP A 234 -6.50 26.24 -0.08
C ASP A 234 -7.77 26.83 -0.74
N ASN A 235 -8.23 26.24 -1.86
CA ASN A 235 -9.50 26.63 -2.49
C ASN A 235 -10.70 26.37 -1.59
N TYR A 236 -10.71 25.24 -0.88
CA TYR A 236 -11.79 24.86 0.02
C TYR A 236 -11.90 25.83 1.20
N PHE A 237 -10.78 26.19 1.82
CA PHE A 237 -10.74 27.20 2.89
C PHE A 237 -11.26 28.56 2.40
N LYS A 238 -10.81 29.01 1.22
CA LYS A 238 -11.29 30.23 0.59
C LYS A 238 -12.81 30.22 0.38
N LYS A 239 -13.38 29.10 -0.09
CA LYS A 239 -14.83 28.95 -0.29
C LYS A 239 -15.62 29.07 1.02
N LEU A 240 -15.04 28.64 2.13
CA LEU A 240 -15.65 28.70 3.46
C LEU A 240 -15.35 30.01 4.20
N ASN A 241 -14.65 30.97 3.58
CA ASN A 241 -14.13 32.18 4.23
C ASN A 241 -13.27 31.86 5.47
N LEU A 242 -12.51 30.76 5.40
CA LEU A 242 -11.59 30.33 6.46
C LEU A 242 -10.17 30.80 6.15
N PRO A 243 -9.35 31.11 7.17
CA PRO A 243 -7.91 31.21 6.98
C PRO A 243 -7.35 29.84 6.56
N LYS A 244 -6.10 29.82 6.07
CA LYS A 244 -5.41 28.56 5.80
C LYS A 244 -5.19 27.82 7.11
N LEU A 245 -5.78 26.63 7.23
CA LEU A 245 -5.66 25.78 8.41
C LEU A 245 -4.62 24.69 8.20
N ASN A 246 -3.95 24.29 9.28
CA ASN A 246 -3.09 23.12 9.28
C ASN A 246 -3.93 21.84 9.47
N VAL A 247 -4.50 21.35 8.38
CA VAL A 247 -5.26 20.10 8.36
C VAL A 247 -4.31 18.97 7.94
N PRO A 248 -4.19 17.88 8.70
CA PRO A 248 -3.42 16.73 8.24
C PRO A 248 -4.11 16.11 7.01
N TYR A 249 -3.37 15.90 5.95
CA TYR A 249 -3.80 15.15 4.78
C TYR A 249 -2.60 14.34 4.27
N ILE A 250 -2.89 13.25 3.56
CA ILE A 250 -1.84 12.45 2.93
C ILE A 250 -1.14 13.33 1.91
N ASN A 251 0.15 13.49 2.11
CA ASN A 251 1.00 14.30 1.25
C ASN A 251 2.22 13.50 0.79
N ASP A 252 3.10 14.18 0.07
CA ASP A 252 4.26 13.60 -0.59
C ASP A 252 5.28 12.94 0.37
N LYS A 253 5.23 13.30 1.66
CA LYS A 253 6.05 12.73 2.75
C LYS A 253 5.44 11.48 3.38
N ASP A 254 4.16 11.24 3.17
CA ASP A 254 3.41 10.10 3.72
C ASP A 254 3.43 8.89 2.77
N TYR A 255 4.37 8.88 1.82
CA TYR A 255 4.45 7.93 0.71
C TYR A 255 4.40 6.45 1.14
N PHE A 256 4.96 6.14 2.32
CA PHE A 256 4.98 4.80 2.91
C PHE A 256 4.01 4.61 4.11
N LEU A 257 3.17 5.62 4.39
CA LEU A 257 2.23 5.60 5.51
C LEU A 257 0.83 5.16 5.08
N GLY A 258 0.61 4.95 3.79
CA GLY A 258 -0.63 4.40 3.26
C GLY A 258 -1.47 5.41 2.53
N ASN A 259 -2.71 5.01 2.25
CA ASN A 259 -3.61 5.70 1.34
C ASN A 259 -4.82 6.29 2.09
N PRO A 260 -5.61 7.18 1.45
CA PRO A 260 -6.77 7.82 2.08
C PRO A 260 -7.79 6.85 2.66
N ILE A 261 -7.95 5.67 2.05
CA ILE A 261 -8.90 4.65 2.49
C ILE A 261 -8.44 4.03 3.78
N THR A 262 -7.14 3.70 3.89
CA THR A 262 -6.57 3.19 5.14
C THR A 262 -6.83 4.18 6.26
N VAL A 263 -6.63 5.49 6.03
CA VAL A 263 -6.84 6.50 7.08
C VAL A 263 -8.33 6.65 7.46
N ILE A 264 -9.23 6.67 6.47
CA ILE A 264 -10.69 6.73 6.71
C ILE A 264 -11.14 5.50 7.51
N CYS A 265 -10.72 4.31 7.11
CA CYS A 265 -11.07 3.06 7.77
C CYS A 265 -10.45 2.96 9.16
N TYR A 266 -9.20 3.39 9.33
CA TYR A 266 -8.48 3.40 10.61
C TYR A 266 -9.20 4.27 11.66
N HIS A 267 -9.72 5.43 11.25
CA HIS A 267 -10.38 6.38 12.17
C HIS A 267 -11.85 6.09 12.45
N ASN A 268 -12.49 5.18 11.69
CA ASN A 268 -13.87 4.78 11.92
C ASN A 268 -13.94 3.39 12.55
N ILE A 269 -14.31 3.30 13.82
CA ILE A 269 -14.41 2.03 14.56
C ILE A 269 -15.42 1.02 13.95
N GLN A 270 -16.34 1.47 13.09
CA GLN A 270 -17.30 0.61 12.40
C GLN A 270 -16.76 0.04 11.09
N SER A 271 -15.59 0.50 10.64
CA SER A 271 -15.01 0.13 9.35
C SER A 271 -14.87 -1.37 9.19
N SER A 272 -14.37 -2.03 10.24
CA SER A 272 -14.17 -3.47 10.19
C SER A 272 -15.50 -4.22 10.01
N LYS A 273 -16.46 -3.96 10.90
CA LYS A 273 -17.77 -4.61 10.90
C LYS A 273 -18.52 -4.37 9.59
N LEU A 274 -18.45 -3.16 9.03
CA LEU A 274 -19.21 -2.82 7.82
C LEU A 274 -18.55 -3.39 6.56
N LEU A 275 -17.22 -3.34 6.47
CA LEU A 275 -16.48 -3.75 5.26
C LEU A 275 -16.03 -5.21 5.29
N GLU A 276 -16.25 -5.95 6.38
CA GLU A 276 -15.74 -7.32 6.52
C GLU A 276 -16.15 -8.27 5.42
N LYS A 277 -17.40 -8.17 5.00
CA LYS A 277 -18.00 -8.95 3.90
C LYS A 277 -17.30 -8.77 2.54
N HIS A 278 -16.41 -7.79 2.40
CA HIS A 278 -15.78 -7.41 1.12
C HIS A 278 -14.29 -7.76 1.02
N TRP A 279 -13.60 -7.98 2.14
CA TRP A 279 -12.13 -8.05 2.11
C TRP A 279 -11.58 -9.28 1.41
N GLU A 280 -12.22 -10.44 1.57
CA GLU A 280 -11.77 -11.65 0.86
C GLU A 280 -11.72 -11.39 -0.65
N LYS A 281 -12.76 -10.75 -1.19
CA LYS A 281 -12.82 -10.40 -2.60
C LYS A 281 -11.77 -9.33 -2.96
N ALA A 282 -11.68 -8.25 -2.19
CA ALA A 282 -10.71 -7.18 -2.42
C ALA A 282 -9.24 -7.69 -2.42
N ILE A 283 -8.91 -8.61 -1.52
CA ILE A 283 -7.59 -9.26 -1.45
C ILE A 283 -7.41 -10.21 -2.64
N SER A 284 -8.38 -11.08 -2.92
CA SER A 284 -8.27 -12.06 -4.02
C SER A 284 -8.13 -11.43 -5.40
N GLU A 285 -8.64 -10.21 -5.58
CA GLU A 285 -8.55 -9.42 -6.82
C GLU A 285 -7.34 -8.45 -6.85
N GLY A 286 -6.55 -8.42 -5.78
CA GLY A 286 -5.30 -7.64 -5.69
C GLY A 286 -5.50 -6.15 -5.44
N TYR A 287 -6.63 -5.74 -4.86
CA TYR A 287 -6.88 -4.35 -4.50
C TYR A 287 -6.43 -4.01 -3.09
N MET A 288 -6.37 -4.98 -2.18
CA MET A 288 -6.02 -4.76 -0.78
C MET A 288 -4.92 -5.72 -0.37
N HIS A 289 -3.86 -5.20 0.23
CA HIS A 289 -2.82 -6.03 0.81
C HIS A 289 -3.31 -6.57 2.18
N PRO A 290 -3.11 -7.85 2.54
CA PRO A 290 -3.65 -8.44 3.76
C PRO A 290 -3.24 -7.72 5.05
N ARG A 291 -2.07 -7.06 5.06
CA ARG A 291 -1.64 -6.23 6.19
C ARG A 291 -2.43 -4.94 6.32
N GLU A 292 -2.89 -4.32 5.23
CA GLU A 292 -3.79 -3.15 5.31
C GLU A 292 -5.11 -3.54 5.94
N PHE A 293 -5.62 -4.70 5.54
CA PHE A 293 -6.83 -5.25 6.11
C PHE A 293 -6.65 -5.48 7.61
N ALA A 294 -5.60 -6.21 8.00
CA ALA A 294 -5.32 -6.47 9.39
C ALA A 294 -5.41 -5.16 10.21
N ILE A 295 -4.81 -4.06 9.73
CA ILE A 295 -4.72 -2.76 10.46
C ILE A 295 -6.10 -2.26 10.87
N ASN A 296 -7.06 -2.41 9.99
CA ASN A 296 -8.44 -2.02 10.26
C ASN A 296 -9.13 -2.93 11.31
N LEU A 297 -8.77 -4.22 11.38
CA LEU A 297 -9.30 -5.10 12.44
C LEU A 297 -8.78 -4.76 13.83
N GLY A 298 -7.48 -4.41 13.93
CA GLY A 298 -6.84 -4.11 15.21
C GLY A 298 -7.52 -2.96 15.95
N ASN A 299 -7.91 -1.93 15.20
CA ASN A 299 -8.51 -0.73 15.77
C ASN A 299 -9.96 -0.88 16.24
N SER A 300 -10.71 -1.81 15.65
CA SER A 300 -12.16 -1.87 15.91
C SER A 300 -12.52 -2.72 17.12
N ASN A 301 -11.65 -3.66 17.51
CA ASN A 301 -12.08 -4.78 18.34
C ASN A 301 -11.61 -4.74 19.81
N ASN A 302 -10.78 -3.79 20.24
CA ASN A 302 -10.20 -3.76 21.61
C ASN A 302 -9.72 -5.14 22.12
N ASN A 303 -9.40 -6.05 21.19
CA ASN A 303 -9.19 -7.45 21.46
C ASN A 303 -7.71 -7.71 21.19
N GLN A 304 -7.02 -8.10 22.26
CA GLN A 304 -5.59 -8.41 22.28
C GLN A 304 -5.18 -9.42 21.19
N LEU A 305 -6.09 -10.33 20.78
CA LEU A 305 -5.86 -11.27 19.68
C LEU A 305 -5.75 -10.55 18.33
N PHE A 306 -6.51 -9.47 18.11
CA PHE A 306 -6.46 -8.68 16.87
C PHE A 306 -5.32 -7.64 16.87
N GLU A 307 -4.91 -7.15 18.04
CA GLU A 307 -3.66 -6.37 18.17
C GLU A 307 -2.43 -7.19 17.75
N SER A 308 -2.45 -8.52 17.98
CA SER A 308 -1.37 -9.42 17.57
C SER A 308 -1.25 -9.62 16.05
N LEU A 309 -2.26 -9.20 15.27
CA LEU A 309 -2.19 -9.14 13.82
C LEU A 309 -1.34 -7.94 13.34
N HIS A 310 -1.23 -6.88 14.17
CA HIS A 310 -0.46 -5.64 13.90
C HIS A 310 0.97 -5.67 14.36
N LEU A 311 1.28 -6.57 15.29
CA LEU A 311 2.61 -6.65 15.90
C LEU A 311 3.07 -5.33 16.53
N SER A 312 2.14 -4.42 16.84
CA SER A 312 2.44 -3.11 17.45
C SER A 312 3.10 -3.23 18.82
N ASN A 313 3.10 -4.42 19.44
CA ASN A 313 3.75 -4.73 20.71
C ASN A 313 4.41 -6.12 20.70
N PHE A 314 5.47 -6.29 19.90
CA PHE A 314 6.17 -7.56 19.68
C PHE A 314 6.58 -8.33 20.95
N ASP A 315 6.80 -7.62 22.07
CA ASP A 315 7.56 -8.15 23.20
C ASP A 315 6.77 -8.42 24.49
N LYS A 316 5.45 -8.12 24.59
CA LYS A 316 4.81 -8.11 25.93
C LYS A 316 3.60 -9.02 26.20
N THR A 317 2.93 -9.64 25.24
CA THR A 317 1.58 -10.18 25.57
C THR A 317 1.03 -11.36 24.72
N ILE A 318 1.78 -11.96 23.80
CA ILE A 318 1.22 -13.09 23.00
C ILE A 318 1.33 -14.40 23.78
N ASN A 319 0.27 -14.74 24.52
CA ASN A 319 0.21 -15.95 25.36
C ASN A 319 -0.03 -17.24 24.56
N ASN A 320 -0.54 -17.16 23.32
CA ASN A 320 -0.84 -18.32 22.48
C ASN A 320 -0.40 -18.11 21.01
N ILE A 321 0.88 -18.38 20.73
CA ILE A 321 1.47 -18.20 19.38
C ILE A 321 0.76 -19.06 18.33
N GLU A 322 0.35 -20.29 18.68
CA GLU A 322 -0.29 -21.22 17.75
C GLU A 322 -1.65 -20.70 17.27
N GLU A 323 -2.47 -20.21 18.19
CA GLU A 323 -3.78 -19.62 17.86
C GLU A 323 -3.63 -18.34 17.03
N VAL A 324 -2.67 -17.48 17.37
CA VAL A 324 -2.38 -16.29 16.57
C VAL A 324 -1.91 -16.66 15.18
N ASN A 325 -0.99 -17.62 15.03
CA ASN A 325 -0.53 -18.07 13.72
C ASN A 325 -1.66 -18.71 12.89
N LYS A 326 -2.59 -19.42 13.52
CA LYS A 326 -3.79 -19.94 12.85
C LYS A 326 -4.65 -18.80 12.30
N LEU A 327 -4.88 -17.75 13.09
CA LEU A 327 -5.64 -16.57 12.66
C LEU A 327 -4.91 -15.77 11.57
N ARG A 328 -3.60 -15.56 11.72
CA ARG A 328 -2.75 -14.90 10.72
C ARG A 328 -2.79 -15.62 9.37
N LYS A 329 -2.74 -16.96 9.39
CA LYS A 329 -2.89 -17.78 8.18
C LYS A 329 -4.26 -17.61 7.51
N GLN A 330 -5.34 -17.50 8.28
CA GLN A 330 -6.68 -17.25 7.74
C GLN A 330 -6.73 -15.93 6.97
N TYR A 331 -5.98 -14.93 7.44
CA TYR A 331 -5.88 -13.61 6.83
C TYR A 331 -4.66 -13.41 5.94
N LEU A 332 -3.99 -14.47 5.48
CA LEU A 332 -2.84 -14.37 4.57
C LEU A 332 -1.72 -13.47 5.10
N LEU A 333 -1.44 -13.56 6.39
CA LEU A 333 -0.31 -12.92 7.04
C LEU A 333 0.77 -13.98 7.30
N PRO A 334 2.06 -13.61 7.25
CA PRO A 334 3.13 -14.54 7.62
C PRO A 334 3.07 -14.90 9.10
N SER A 335 3.76 -15.96 9.51
CA SER A 335 3.77 -16.35 10.92
C SER A 335 4.51 -15.32 11.79
N ILE A 336 4.27 -15.37 13.11
CA ILE A 336 5.01 -14.55 14.07
C ILE A 336 6.51 -14.80 13.95
N GLU A 337 6.93 -16.04 13.72
CA GLU A 337 8.34 -16.42 13.58
C GLU A 337 9.03 -15.72 12.41
N ILE A 338 8.37 -15.63 11.26
CA ILE A 338 8.89 -14.89 10.10
C ILE A 338 9.10 -13.43 10.48
N ASP A 339 8.07 -12.77 11.02
CA ASP A 339 8.18 -11.35 11.38
C ASP A 339 9.22 -11.11 12.52
N ARG A 340 9.40 -12.07 13.47
CA ARG A 340 10.49 -12.03 14.46
C ARG A 340 11.87 -12.04 13.80
N GLU A 341 12.07 -12.92 12.82
CA GLU A 341 13.34 -13.01 12.10
C GLU A 341 13.57 -11.78 11.22
N LYS A 342 12.52 -11.21 10.61
CA LYS A 342 12.59 -9.91 9.92
C LYS A 342 13.07 -8.80 10.86
N HIS A 343 12.53 -8.71 12.09
CA HIS A 343 13.01 -7.72 13.06
C HIS A 343 14.45 -7.94 13.52
N LYS A 344 14.88 -9.19 13.69
CA LYS A 344 16.30 -9.49 13.95
C LYS A 344 17.19 -9.07 12.77
N PHE A 345 16.70 -9.25 11.55
CA PHE A 345 17.38 -8.83 10.32
C PHE A 345 17.51 -7.30 10.24
N GLU A 346 16.41 -6.56 10.46
CA GLU A 346 16.40 -5.09 10.54
C GLU A 346 17.47 -4.57 11.51
N LYS A 347 17.51 -5.14 12.73
CA LYS A 347 18.51 -4.79 13.76
C LYS A 347 19.94 -5.08 13.29
N LYS A 348 20.17 -6.24 12.69
CA LYS A 348 21.49 -6.68 12.24
C LYS A 348 22.05 -5.80 11.13
N TYR A 349 21.20 -5.33 10.22
CA TYR A 349 21.61 -4.58 9.03
C TYR A 349 21.31 -3.09 9.11
N HIS A 350 20.75 -2.61 10.22
CA HIS A 350 20.36 -1.22 10.44
C HIS A 350 19.45 -0.66 9.34
N ILE A 351 18.42 -1.44 8.98
CA ILE A 351 17.42 -1.06 7.98
C ILE A 351 16.01 -1.21 8.56
N GLN A 352 15.05 -0.55 7.93
CA GLN A 352 13.63 -0.84 8.11
C GLN A 352 13.12 -1.62 6.90
N LEU A 353 12.79 -2.90 7.09
CA LEU A 353 12.17 -3.68 6.03
C LEU A 353 10.73 -3.23 5.87
N PHE A 354 10.33 -3.01 4.63
CA PHE A 354 9.02 -2.46 4.32
C PHE A 354 7.99 -3.55 4.05
N PHE A 355 7.47 -4.16 5.12
CA PHE A 355 6.50 -5.26 5.05
C PHE A 355 5.14 -4.87 5.64
N GLY A 356 4.56 -3.75 5.20
CA GLY A 356 3.21 -3.29 5.57
C GLY A 356 3.07 -1.77 5.73
N LEU A 357 1.81 -1.31 5.78
CA LEU A 357 1.49 0.11 5.93
C LEU A 357 1.88 0.65 7.30
N PHE A 358 2.43 1.87 7.31
CA PHE A 358 2.97 2.60 8.46
C PHE A 358 4.29 2.05 9.02
N GLY A 359 5.38 2.34 8.33
CA GLY A 359 6.72 2.31 8.94
C GLY A 359 6.90 3.23 10.16
N ASN A 360 5.90 4.03 10.54
CA ASN A 360 5.94 4.91 11.72
C ASN A 360 5.19 4.34 12.94
N SER A 361 4.41 3.25 12.82
CA SER A 361 3.66 2.68 13.97
C SER A 361 4.39 1.48 14.61
N ARG A 362 5.70 1.38 14.42
CA ARG A 362 6.59 0.45 15.13
C ARG A 362 7.43 1.22 16.13
#